data_AF-A0A1X4I1F3-F1
#
_entry.id   AF-A0A1X4I1F3-F1
#
_cell.length_a   1.000
_cell.length_b   1.000
_cell.length_c   1.000
_cell.angle_alpha   90.00
_cell.angle_beta   90.00
_cell.angle_gamma   90.00
#
_symmetry.space_group_name_H-M   'P 1'
#
loop_
_entity.id
_entity.type
_entity.pdbx_description
1 polymer ?
#
loop_
_entity_poly.entity_id
_entity_poly.type
_entity_poly.pdbx_seq_one_letter_code
_entity_poly.pdbx_strand_id
1 'polypeptide(L)'
;MERGSRVSSASVSSQGFEVVRGRGYRPLQVIAYVEALSDDRDAAWERAARLTVLAREMEEELELLRVRVAGLAPQTYESLGESARRLFGLAGEEAAAVRESARQYARDVTDLAEDDAAGVREAARTHAETVRAGADERAGEVLL
;
A
#
# COMPACT_ATOMS: atom_id res chain seq x y z
N MET A 1 -13.58 -25.83 -58.22
CA MET A 1 -12.19 -26.26 -57.98
C MET A 1 -11.61 -25.30 -56.94
N GLU A 2 -11.93 -25.54 -55.67
CA GLU A 2 -11.46 -24.73 -54.53
C GLU A 2 -9.98 -24.99 -54.28
N ARG A 3 -9.18 -23.92 -54.16
CA ARG A 3 -7.86 -23.99 -53.52
C ARG A 3 -8.00 -23.38 -52.12
N GLY A 4 -8.01 -24.24 -51.12
CA GLY A 4 -8.00 -23.86 -49.72
C GLY A 4 -6.75 -23.04 -49.38
N SER A 5 -6.98 -21.82 -48.88
CA SER A 5 -5.95 -20.97 -48.29
C SER A 5 -5.55 -21.57 -46.94
N ARG A 6 -4.37 -22.18 -46.86
CA ARG A 6 -3.77 -22.60 -45.58
C ARG A 6 -3.17 -21.36 -44.92
N VAL A 7 -3.90 -20.76 -43.99
CA VAL A 7 -3.35 -19.84 -43.00
C VAL A 7 -2.35 -20.64 -42.17
N SER A 8 -1.04 -20.45 -42.42
CA SER A 8 -0.01 -21.00 -41.54
C SER A 8 -0.04 -20.22 -40.24
N SER A 9 -0.60 -20.82 -39.19
CA SER A 9 -0.43 -20.39 -37.82
C SER A 9 1.05 -20.47 -37.47
N ALA A 10 1.72 -19.31 -37.40
CA ALA A 10 3.02 -19.22 -36.74
C ALA A 10 2.77 -19.40 -35.24
N SER A 11 3.37 -20.45 -34.66
CA SER A 11 3.29 -20.70 -33.23
C SER A 11 4.08 -19.60 -32.50
N VAL A 12 3.37 -18.66 -31.88
CA VAL A 12 3.95 -17.65 -30.99
C VAL A 12 4.31 -18.35 -29.67
N SER A 13 5.56 -18.19 -29.24
CA SER A 13 6.02 -18.67 -27.92
C SER A 13 5.29 -17.94 -26.78
N SER A 14 5.22 -18.52 -25.57
CA SER A 14 4.59 -17.84 -24.42
C SER A 14 5.29 -16.53 -24.01
N GLN A 15 6.50 -16.31 -24.52
CA GLN A 15 7.30 -15.10 -24.38
C GLN A 15 7.07 -14.08 -25.51
N GLY A 16 6.12 -14.31 -26.43
CA GLY A 16 5.71 -13.36 -27.46
C GLY A 16 6.56 -13.36 -28.74
N PHE A 17 7.55 -14.23 -28.87
CA PHE A 17 8.40 -14.32 -30.07
C PHE A 17 7.84 -15.29 -31.12
N GLU A 18 8.03 -14.95 -32.40
CA GLU A 18 7.73 -15.85 -33.52
C GLU A 18 8.81 -16.93 -33.63
N VAL A 19 8.37 -18.19 -33.59
CA VAL A 19 9.25 -19.35 -33.80
C VAL A 19 9.26 -19.70 -35.30
N VAL A 20 10.45 -19.76 -35.90
CA VAL A 20 10.59 -20.17 -37.32
C VAL A 20 10.47 -21.69 -37.41
N ARG A 21 9.96 -22.23 -38.53
CA ARG A 21 9.97 -23.67 -38.80
C ARG A 21 11.41 -24.18 -38.81
N GLY A 22 11.81 -24.81 -37.70
CA GLY A 22 13.18 -25.15 -37.38
C GLY A 22 13.56 -24.48 -36.05
N ARG A 23 13.56 -25.27 -34.97
CA ARG A 23 13.74 -24.91 -33.54
C ARG A 23 14.59 -23.65 -33.26
N GLY A 24 14.02 -22.45 -33.41
CA GLY A 24 14.72 -21.20 -33.14
C GLY A 24 13.82 -19.97 -33.23
N TYR A 25 14.13 -18.96 -32.42
CA TYR A 25 13.52 -17.63 -32.47
C TYR A 25 14.12 -16.79 -33.60
N ARG A 26 13.43 -15.73 -34.04
CA ARG A 26 13.95 -14.76 -35.02
C ARG A 26 14.90 -13.77 -34.32
N PRO A 27 16.23 -13.79 -34.58
CA PRO A 27 17.17 -12.97 -33.82
C PRO A 27 16.93 -11.46 -33.97
N LEU A 28 16.57 -10.99 -35.17
CA LEU A 28 16.26 -9.58 -35.41
C LEU A 28 15.01 -9.10 -34.65
N GLN A 29 14.02 -9.99 -34.44
CA GLN A 29 12.84 -9.67 -33.64
C GLN A 29 13.21 -9.51 -32.16
N VAL A 30 14.08 -10.39 -31.65
CA VAL A 30 14.58 -10.31 -30.27
C VAL A 30 15.42 -9.04 -30.09
N ILE A 31 16.29 -8.71 -31.04
CA ILE A 31 17.10 -7.49 -31.01
C ILE A 31 16.20 -6.25 -30.96
N ALA A 32 15.24 -6.11 -31.88
CA ALA A 32 14.33 -4.97 -31.91
C ALA A 32 13.49 -4.86 -30.62
N TYR A 33 13.08 -5.99 -30.05
CA TYR A 33 12.34 -6.01 -28.78
C TYR A 33 13.21 -5.58 -27.59
N VAL A 34 14.47 -6.04 -27.53
CA VAL A 34 15.42 -5.66 -26.48
C VAL A 34 15.84 -4.20 -26.60
N GLU A 35 16.00 -3.68 -27.83
CA GLU A 35 16.24 -2.27 -28.09
C GLU A 35 15.08 -1.42 -27.56
N ALA A 36 13.84 -1.74 -27.93
CA ALA A 36 12.65 -1.03 -27.44
C ALA A 36 12.55 -1.04 -25.90
N LEU A 37 12.81 -2.19 -25.26
CA LEU A 37 12.84 -2.29 -23.79
C LEU A 37 13.98 -1.46 -23.16
N SER A 38 15.12 -1.38 -23.84
CA SER A 38 16.26 -0.60 -23.35
C SER A 38 15.97 0.90 -23.45
N ASP A 39 15.35 1.35 -24.54
CA ASP A 39 14.91 2.73 -24.73
C ASP A 39 13.86 3.12 -23.68
N ASP A 40 12.85 2.27 -23.45
CA ASP A 40 11.82 2.48 -22.42
C ASP A 40 12.43 2.56 -21.01
N ARG A 41 13.40 1.68 -20.72
CA ARG A 41 14.15 1.72 -19.45
C ARG A 41 14.89 3.04 -19.33
N ASP A 42 15.64 3.45 -20.34
CA ASP A 42 16.48 4.64 -20.27
C ASP A 42 15.62 5.91 -20.13
N ALA A 43 14.47 5.97 -20.81
CA ALA A 43 13.47 7.03 -20.63
C ALA A 43 12.86 7.03 -19.21
N ALA A 44 12.60 5.85 -18.64
CA ALA A 44 12.13 5.73 -17.25
C ALA A 44 13.19 6.19 -16.25
N TRP A 45 14.46 5.86 -16.48
CA TRP A 45 15.59 6.28 -15.67
C TRP A 45 15.78 7.80 -15.71
N GLU A 46 15.72 8.41 -16.88
CA GLU A 46 15.83 9.86 -17.03
C GLU A 46 14.68 10.57 -16.29
N ARG A 47 13.45 10.06 -16.42
CA ARG A 47 12.29 10.58 -15.68
C ARG A 47 12.48 10.45 -14.17
N ALA A 48 12.96 9.31 -13.69
CA ALA A 48 13.21 9.08 -12.26
C ALA A 48 14.28 10.05 -11.71
N ALA A 49 15.34 10.29 -12.49
CA ALA A 49 16.37 11.26 -12.13
C ALA A 49 15.79 12.69 -12.02
N ARG A 50 15.00 13.14 -13.01
CA ARG A 50 14.33 14.45 -12.97
C ARG A 50 13.37 14.57 -11.78
N LEU A 51 12.58 13.54 -11.51
CA LEU A 51 11.65 13.53 -10.38
C LEU A 51 12.38 13.56 -9.04
N THR A 52 13.56 12.95 -8.93
CA THR A 52 14.37 12.97 -7.72
C THR A 52 14.94 14.36 -7.44
N VAL A 53 15.37 15.08 -8.49
CA VAL A 53 15.80 16.48 -8.35
C VAL A 53 14.64 17.36 -7.91
N LEU A 54 13.49 17.26 -8.61
CA LEU A 54 12.29 18.02 -8.26
C LEU A 54 11.82 17.73 -6.82
N ALA A 55 11.85 16.47 -6.39
CA ALA A 55 11.47 16.09 -5.03
C ALA A 55 12.37 16.77 -3.99
N ARG A 56 13.69 16.84 -4.24
CA ARG A 56 14.63 17.54 -3.34
C ARG A 56 14.38 19.05 -3.30
N GLU A 57 14.15 19.68 -4.45
CA GLU A 57 13.81 21.11 -4.53
C GLU A 57 12.52 21.41 -3.75
N MET A 58 11.50 20.55 -3.90
CA MET A 58 10.24 20.66 -3.16
C MET A 58 10.43 20.44 -1.65
N GLU A 59 11.29 19.51 -1.24
CA GLU A 59 11.62 19.29 0.18
C GLU A 59 12.31 20.51 0.79
N GLU A 60 13.26 21.12 0.08
CA GLU A 60 13.93 22.35 0.52
C GLU A 60 12.95 23.53 0.63
N GLU A 61 12.09 23.73 -0.36
CA GLU A 61 11.05 24.76 -0.32
C GLU A 61 10.07 24.52 0.84
N LEU A 62 9.68 23.26 1.06
CA LEU A 62 8.80 22.88 2.15
C LEU A 62 9.42 23.16 3.52
N GLU A 63 10.71 22.88 3.72
CA GLU A 63 11.41 23.24 4.96
C GLU A 63 11.45 24.75 5.17
N LEU A 64 11.72 25.54 4.12
CA LEU A 64 11.66 27.01 4.21
C LEU A 64 10.26 27.51 4.59
N LEU A 65 9.22 26.90 4.00
CA LEU A 65 7.83 27.22 4.34
C LEU A 65 7.50 26.82 5.78
N ARG A 66 7.94 25.65 6.26
CA ARG A 66 7.76 25.21 7.65
C ARG A 66 8.40 26.18 8.63
N VAL A 67 9.64 26.59 8.39
CA VAL A 67 10.34 27.59 9.21
C VAL A 67 9.58 28.92 9.19
N ARG A 68 9.12 29.36 8.02
CA ARG A 68 8.33 30.60 7.90
C ARG A 68 7.03 30.52 8.71
N VAL A 69 6.28 29.42 8.58
CA VAL A 69 5.01 29.20 9.29
C VAL A 69 5.23 29.10 10.80
N ALA A 70 6.29 28.40 11.24
CA ALA A 70 6.65 28.31 12.65
C ALA A 70 7.06 29.67 13.24
N GLY A 71 7.64 30.55 12.41
CA GLY A 71 7.97 31.92 12.76
C GLY A 71 6.80 32.90 12.70
N LEU A 72 5.64 32.52 12.18
CA LEU A 72 4.44 33.35 12.27
C LEU A 72 3.99 33.36 13.73
N ALA A 73 3.80 34.56 14.29
CA ALA A 73 3.11 34.69 15.56
C ALA A 73 1.75 33.98 15.44
N PRO A 74 1.26 33.34 16.52
CA PRO A 74 -0.11 32.83 16.55
C PRO A 74 -1.02 33.93 16.01
N GLN A 75 -1.82 33.63 14.99
CA GLN A 75 -2.74 34.61 14.43
C GLN A 75 -3.79 34.90 15.52
N THR A 76 -3.52 35.89 16.37
CA THR A 76 -4.36 36.19 17.54
C THR A 76 -5.64 36.90 17.15
N TYR A 77 -5.76 37.27 15.86
CA TYR A 77 -6.89 38.03 15.33
C TYR A 77 -7.25 39.21 16.25
N GLU A 78 -6.25 39.82 16.89
CA GLU A 78 -6.47 40.94 17.81
C GLU A 78 -7.08 42.15 17.10
N SER A 79 -6.88 42.24 15.79
CA SER A 79 -7.54 43.19 14.89
C SER A 79 -9.00 42.84 14.58
N LEU A 80 -9.46 41.61 14.86
CA LEU A 80 -10.88 41.27 14.83
C LEU A 80 -11.53 41.73 16.14
N GLY A 81 -12.71 42.35 16.01
CA GLY A 81 -13.47 42.81 17.17
C GLY A 81 -13.75 41.70 18.20
N GLU A 82 -14.06 42.10 19.43
CA GLU A 82 -14.22 41.22 20.60
C GLU A 82 -15.06 39.96 20.34
N SER A 83 -16.14 40.07 19.55
CA SER A 83 -17.01 38.95 19.18
C SER A 83 -16.31 37.86 18.38
N ALA A 84 -15.40 38.22 17.47
CA ALA A 84 -14.66 37.25 16.67
C ALA A 84 -13.60 36.51 17.49
N ARG A 85 -12.98 37.19 18.47
CA ARG A 85 -12.05 36.53 19.42
C ARG A 85 -12.77 35.50 20.28
N ARG A 86 -13.99 35.82 20.77
CA ARG A 86 -14.81 34.85 21.51
C ARG A 86 -15.19 33.65 20.66
N LEU A 87 -15.59 33.88 19.40
CA LEU A 87 -15.94 32.80 18.48
C LEU A 87 -14.73 31.89 18.18
N PHE A 88 -13.55 32.48 17.99
CA PHE A 88 -12.32 31.72 17.78
C PHE A 88 -11.95 30.88 19.01
N GLY A 89 -12.07 31.43 20.22
CA GLY A 89 -11.88 30.68 21.46
C GLY A 89 -12.81 29.48 21.56
N LEU A 90 -14.12 29.69 21.33
CA LEU A 90 -15.12 28.63 21.34
C LEU A 90 -14.83 27.55 20.30
N ALA A 91 -14.44 27.94 19.08
CA ALA A 91 -14.06 27.00 18.03
C ALA A 91 -12.81 26.17 18.41
N GLY A 92 -11.85 26.78 19.10
CA GLY A 92 -10.67 26.10 19.61
C GLY A 92 -10.99 25.08 20.71
N GLU A 93 -11.87 25.44 21.64
CA GLU A 93 -12.38 24.56 22.69
C GLU A 93 -13.13 23.37 22.09
N GLU A 94 -14.04 23.61 21.15
CA GLU A 94 -14.80 22.56 20.46
C GLU A 94 -13.87 21.62 19.67
N ALA A 95 -12.90 22.17 18.94
CA ALA A 95 -11.92 21.38 18.20
C ALA A 95 -11.04 20.52 19.13
N ALA A 96 -10.76 20.98 20.35
CA ALA A 96 -10.06 20.18 21.35
C ALA A 96 -10.96 19.05 21.88
N ALA A 97 -12.22 19.36 22.22
CA ALA A 97 -13.19 18.39 22.70
C ALA A 97 -13.47 17.27 21.69
N VAL A 98 -13.66 17.62 20.41
CA VAL A 98 -13.87 16.65 19.32
C VAL A 98 -12.65 15.74 19.16
N ARG A 99 -11.43 16.29 19.20
CA ARG A 99 -10.20 15.48 19.08
C ARG A 99 -10.02 14.53 20.25
N GLU A 100 -10.30 14.97 21.47
CA GLU A 100 -10.17 14.10 22.64
C GLU A 100 -11.24 13.00 22.65
N SER A 101 -12.49 13.35 22.31
CA SER A 101 -13.57 12.38 22.14
C SER A 101 -13.23 11.31 21.07
N ALA A 102 -12.71 11.74 19.92
CA ALA A 102 -12.29 10.83 18.86
C ALA A 102 -11.14 9.89 19.30
N ARG A 103 -10.18 10.39 20.09
CA ARG A 103 -9.10 9.58 20.65
C ARG A 103 -9.62 8.57 21.66
N GLN A 104 -10.53 8.98 22.54
CA GLN A 104 -11.12 8.08 23.52
C GLN A 104 -11.90 6.98 22.82
N TYR A 105 -12.74 7.34 21.85
CA TYR A 105 -13.48 6.36 21.05
C TYR A 105 -12.56 5.37 20.33
N ALA A 106 -11.45 5.84 19.75
CA ALA A 106 -10.48 4.96 19.11
C ALA A 106 -9.82 3.98 20.09
N ARG A 107 -9.53 4.42 21.33
CA ARG A 107 -9.05 3.54 22.40
C ARG A 107 -10.10 2.50 22.78
N ASP A 108 -11.33 2.92 23.04
CA ASP A 108 -12.42 2.03 23.43
C ASP A 108 -12.67 0.93 22.37
N VAL A 109 -12.61 1.29 21.09
CA VAL A 109 -12.73 0.33 19.97
C VAL A 109 -11.54 -0.64 19.93
N THR A 110 -10.33 -0.14 20.22
CA THR A 110 -9.12 -0.98 20.25
C THR A 110 -9.17 -1.96 21.41
N ASP A 111 -9.52 -1.48 22.61
CA ASP A 111 -9.63 -2.29 23.82
C ASP A 111 -10.67 -3.41 23.63
N LEU A 112 -11.84 -3.08 23.05
CA LEU A 112 -12.86 -4.07 22.72
C LEU A 112 -12.35 -5.14 21.74
N ALA A 113 -11.62 -4.72 20.69
CA ALA A 113 -11.06 -5.65 19.73
C ALA A 113 -9.97 -6.55 20.34
N GLU A 114 -9.19 -6.04 21.30
CA GLU A 114 -8.19 -6.81 22.04
C GLU A 114 -8.83 -7.86 22.95
N ASP A 115 -9.91 -7.50 23.65
CA ASP A 115 -10.69 -8.40 24.48
C ASP A 115 -11.33 -9.53 23.66
N ASP A 116 -11.96 -9.18 22.52
CA ASP A 116 -12.53 -10.17 21.59
C ASP A 116 -11.45 -11.12 21.06
N ALA A 117 -10.29 -10.57 20.67
CA ALA A 117 -9.16 -11.37 20.20
C ALA A 117 -8.60 -12.28 21.31
N ALA A 118 -8.58 -11.82 22.56
CA ALA A 118 -8.18 -12.63 23.71
C ALA A 118 -9.15 -13.80 23.93
N GLY A 119 -10.46 -13.55 23.88
CA GLY A 119 -11.49 -14.57 24.00
C GLY A 119 -11.39 -15.64 22.90
N VAL A 120 -11.19 -15.24 21.64
CA VAL A 120 -11.00 -16.17 20.52
C VAL A 120 -9.74 -17.03 20.72
N ARG A 121 -8.62 -16.43 21.14
CA ARG A 121 -7.38 -17.17 21.42
C ARG A 121 -7.56 -18.19 22.53
N GLU A 122 -8.26 -17.83 23.60
CA GLU A 122 -8.54 -18.74 24.71
C GLU A 122 -9.43 -19.90 24.27
N ALA A 123 -10.52 -19.64 23.55
CA ALA A 123 -11.39 -20.68 23.03
C ALA A 123 -10.65 -21.66 22.10
N ALA A 124 -9.79 -21.13 21.21
CA ALA A 124 -8.97 -21.95 20.32
C ALA A 124 -7.98 -22.84 21.10
N ARG A 125 -7.36 -22.31 22.16
CA ARG A 125 -6.47 -23.07 23.04
C ARG A 125 -7.21 -24.19 23.76
N THR A 126 -8.35 -23.91 24.40
CA THR A 126 -9.16 -24.93 25.09
C THR A 126 -9.62 -26.03 24.14
N HIS A 127 -10.01 -25.67 22.92
CA HIS A 127 -10.35 -26.64 21.89
C HIS A 127 -9.16 -27.51 21.49
N ALA A 128 -7.99 -26.93 21.25
CA ALA A 128 -6.77 -27.67 20.92
C ALA A 128 -6.35 -28.63 22.05
N GLU A 129 -6.47 -28.20 23.30
CA GLU A 129 -6.21 -29.04 24.48
C GLU A 129 -7.18 -30.22 24.55
N THR A 130 -8.47 -30.00 24.27
CA THR A 130 -9.50 -31.05 24.23
C THR A 130 -9.20 -32.06 23.12
N VAL A 131 -8.84 -31.58 21.92
CA VAL A 131 -8.48 -32.44 20.78
C VAL A 131 -7.23 -33.27 21.10
N ARG A 132 -6.23 -32.67 21.76
CA ARG A 132 -5.01 -33.38 22.17
C ARG A 132 -5.32 -34.46 23.20
N ALA A 133 -6.07 -34.14 24.25
CA ALA A 133 -6.46 -35.12 25.26
C ALA A 133 -7.21 -36.32 24.65
N GLY A 134 -8.17 -36.06 23.76
CA GLY A 134 -8.88 -37.14 23.05
C GLY A 134 -8.02 -37.93 22.07
N ALA A 135 -6.92 -37.35 21.56
CA ALA A 135 -5.94 -38.09 20.76
C ALA A 135 -5.04 -38.97 21.63
N ASP A 136 -4.62 -38.47 22.79
CA ASP A 136 -3.78 -39.20 23.76
C ASP A 136 -4.53 -40.40 24.35
N GLU A 137 -5.82 -40.26 24.68
CA GLU A 137 -6.68 -41.37 25.14
C GLU A 137 -6.77 -42.49 24.09
N ARG A 138 -7.07 -42.15 22.84
CA ARG A 138 -7.11 -43.13 21.73
C ARG A 138 -5.78 -43.80 21.50
N ALA A 139 -4.67 -43.06 21.60
CA ALA A 139 -3.34 -43.64 21.47
C ALA A 139 -3.07 -44.66 22.59
N GLY A 140 -3.52 -44.39 23.81
CA GLY A 140 -3.45 -45.32 24.94
C GLY A 140 -4.27 -46.60 24.71
N GLU A 141 -5.48 -46.48 24.16
CA GLU A 141 -6.34 -47.64 23.84
C GLU A 141 -5.73 -48.56 22.77
N VAL A 142 -4.99 -48.02 21.80
CA VAL A 142 -4.35 -48.80 20.72
C VAL A 142 -3.06 -49.50 21.17
N LEU A 143 -2.44 -49.03 22.26
CA LEU A 143 -1.18 -49.55 22.79
C LEU A 143 -1.38 -50.61 23.90
N LEU A 144 -2.61 -50.91 24.30
CA LEU A 144 -3.02 -51.96 25.24
C LEU A 144 -3.59 -53.18 24.51
#